data_AF-A0AB33JGL1-F1
#
_entry.id   AF-A0AB33JGL1-F1
#
_cell.length_a   1.000
_cell.length_b   1.000
_cell.length_c   1.000
_cell.angle_alpha   90.00
_cell.angle_beta   90.00
_cell.angle_gamma   90.00
#
_symmetry.space_group_name_H-M   'P 1'
#
loop_
_entity.id
_entity.type
_entity.pdbx_description
1 polymer ?
#
loop_
_entity_poly.entity_id
_entity_poly.type
_entity_poly.pdbx_seq_one_letter_code
_entity_poly.pdbx_strand_id
1 'polypeptide(L)'
;MPFTKTPIYSIDVGIRGFVRSRGSFAKVSICANEILIQTEKDKVDSAREELRNYKQEIEHWYPGICVNVDFANRCSKSYRIKDEIIKQLLNGKRVVCSGQFRPMGEKVPFELDNAVFSSKITSKDHRTLLINGELVADIIKNRREQWNLERKMKEAMERAQRVSSGMRM
;
A
#
# COMPACT_ATOMS: atom_id res chain seq x y z
N MET A 1 13.26 64.89 -2.27
CA MET A 1 11.86 65.01 -2.70
C MET A 1 11.83 66.06 -3.80
N PRO A 2 11.32 65.76 -5.01
CA PRO A 2 9.87 65.78 -5.22
C PRO A 2 9.33 64.60 -6.06
N PHE A 3 8.05 64.35 -5.84
CA PHE A 3 7.15 63.56 -6.68
C PHE A 3 6.98 64.22 -8.04
N THR A 4 7.00 63.45 -9.13
CA THR A 4 6.43 63.86 -10.42
C THR A 4 5.40 62.84 -10.90
N LYS A 5 4.28 63.41 -11.36
CA LYS A 5 2.98 62.81 -11.59
C LYS A 5 2.97 61.89 -12.82
N THR A 6 2.14 60.85 -12.76
CA THR A 6 1.70 60.02 -13.87
C THR A 6 1.11 60.84 -15.04
N PRO A 7 1.35 60.46 -16.30
CA PRO A 7 0.45 60.79 -17.38
C PRO A 7 -0.58 59.66 -17.60
N ILE A 8 -1.84 60.06 -17.59
CA ILE A 8 -3.00 59.29 -18.04
C ILE A 8 -2.99 59.36 -19.58
N TYR A 9 -3.03 58.21 -20.25
CA TYR A 9 -3.44 58.13 -21.65
C TYR A 9 -4.63 57.17 -21.76
N SER A 10 -5.79 57.77 -22.01
CA SER A 10 -7.02 57.10 -22.41
C SER A 10 -6.86 56.55 -23.83
N ILE A 11 -7.22 55.29 -24.05
CA ILE A 11 -7.54 54.77 -25.38
C ILE A 11 -8.97 54.27 -25.32
N ASP A 12 -9.84 55.01 -25.99
CA ASP A 12 -11.24 54.68 -26.21
C ASP A 12 -11.40 53.87 -27.51
N VAL A 13 -12.56 53.23 -27.63
CA VAL A 13 -13.18 52.64 -28.82
C VAL A 13 -12.90 51.15 -29.11
N GLY A 14 -13.95 50.33 -28.93
CA GLY A 14 -14.18 49.18 -29.82
C GLY A 14 -14.86 47.93 -29.23
N ILE A 15 -16.11 48.00 -28.78
CA ILE A 15 -16.95 46.80 -28.66
C ILE A 15 -17.29 46.32 -30.09
N ARG A 16 -16.52 45.38 -30.63
CA ARG A 16 -16.93 44.45 -31.71
C ARG A 16 -15.87 43.36 -31.88
N GLY A 17 -16.23 42.11 -31.57
CA GLY A 17 -15.45 40.93 -32.00
C GLY A 17 -14.92 40.00 -30.92
N PHE A 18 -15.61 39.79 -29.79
CA PHE A 18 -15.27 38.67 -28.89
C PHE A 18 -15.96 37.38 -29.36
N VAL A 19 -15.49 36.82 -30.47
CA VAL A 19 -15.86 35.46 -30.90
C VAL A 19 -14.57 34.65 -31.08
N ARG A 20 -14.48 33.58 -30.27
CA ARG A 20 -13.51 32.47 -30.32
C ARG A 20 -12.07 32.74 -29.91
N SER A 21 -11.80 32.67 -28.60
CA SER A 21 -10.49 32.23 -28.09
C SER A 21 -10.58 31.44 -26.77
N ARG A 22 -11.65 30.68 -26.54
CA ARG A 22 -11.70 29.74 -25.39
C ARG A 22 -10.93 28.42 -25.65
N GLY A 23 -10.74 28.05 -26.93
CA GLY A 23 -10.07 26.79 -27.30
C GLY A 23 -8.53 26.85 -27.32
N SER A 24 -7.94 28.03 -27.50
CA SER A 24 -6.48 28.25 -27.53
C SER A 24 -5.90 28.29 -26.11
N PHE A 25 -6.50 29.05 -25.20
CA PHE A 25 -6.09 29.12 -23.79
C PHE A 25 -6.23 27.76 -23.08
N ALA A 26 -7.30 27.01 -23.37
CA ALA A 26 -7.48 25.66 -22.82
C ALA A 26 -6.40 24.68 -23.30
N LYS A 27 -6.02 24.72 -24.60
CA LYS A 27 -4.93 23.88 -25.13
C LYS A 27 -3.56 24.24 -24.55
N VAL A 28 -3.27 25.53 -24.38
CA VAL A 28 -2.03 26.00 -23.75
C VAL A 28 -1.96 25.57 -22.28
N SER A 29 -3.08 25.63 -21.55
CA SER A 29 -3.16 25.15 -20.17
C SER A 29 -3.01 23.63 -20.04
N ILE A 30 -3.57 22.85 -20.97
CA ILE A 30 -3.40 21.38 -20.99
C ILE A 30 -1.95 21.01 -21.25
N CYS A 31 -1.31 21.63 -22.25
CA CYS A 31 0.10 21.39 -22.57
C CYS A 31 1.04 21.75 -21.41
N ALA A 32 0.80 22.88 -20.74
CA ALA A 32 1.55 23.28 -19.55
C ALA A 32 1.41 22.25 -18.40
N ASN A 33 0.20 21.72 -18.20
CA ASN A 33 -0.04 20.69 -17.19
C ASN A 33 0.64 19.36 -17.56
N GLU A 34 0.66 18.97 -18.83
CA GLU A 34 1.36 17.77 -19.30
C GLU A 34 2.87 17.86 -19.05
N ILE A 35 3.49 19.01 -19.33
CA ILE A 35 4.91 19.27 -19.06
C ILE A 35 5.19 19.18 -17.55
N LEU A 36 4.31 19.76 -16.72
CA LEU A 36 4.47 19.74 -15.28
C LEU A 36 4.35 18.32 -14.72
N ILE A 37 3.36 17.54 -15.19
CA ILE A 37 3.20 16.14 -14.81
C ILE A 37 4.44 15.32 -15.23
N GLN A 38 4.96 15.55 -16.43
CA GLN A 38 6.14 14.82 -16.89
C GLN A 38 7.37 15.17 -16.05
N THR A 39 7.57 16.46 -15.74
CA THR A 39 8.67 16.90 -14.88
C THR A 39 8.60 16.28 -13.49
N GLU A 40 7.39 16.22 -12.90
CA GLU A 40 7.21 15.57 -11.59
C GLU A 40 7.44 14.06 -11.66
N LYS A 41 7.07 13.38 -12.75
CA LYS A 41 7.41 11.97 -12.96
C LYS A 41 8.93 11.77 -13.03
N ASP A 42 9.64 12.60 -13.80
CA ASP A 42 11.09 12.48 -13.95
C ASP A 42 11.80 12.69 -12.61
N LYS A 43 11.32 13.62 -11.77
CA LYS A 43 11.81 13.81 -10.39
C LYS A 43 11.57 12.57 -9.52
N VAL A 44 10.38 11.97 -9.59
CA VAL A 44 10.07 10.74 -8.84
C VAL A 44 10.98 9.59 -9.26
N ASP A 45 11.25 9.46 -10.55
CA ASP A 45 12.13 8.42 -11.07
C ASP A 45 13.60 8.66 -10.65
N SER A 46 14.07 9.90 -10.66
CA SER A 46 15.38 10.28 -10.10
C SER A 46 15.50 9.88 -8.63
N ALA A 47 14.51 10.26 -7.81
CA ALA A 47 14.50 9.94 -6.38
C ALA A 47 14.45 8.43 -6.11
N ARG A 48 13.78 7.66 -6.96
CA ARG A 48 13.75 6.19 -6.87
C ARG A 48 15.13 5.57 -7.12
N GLU A 49 15.87 6.10 -8.08
CA GLU A 49 17.20 5.60 -8.40
C GLU A 49 18.23 5.98 -7.31
N GLU A 50 18.18 7.20 -6.79
CA GLU A 50 18.99 7.60 -5.64
C GLU A 50 18.74 6.69 -4.42
N LEU A 51 17.47 6.39 -4.13
CA LEU A 51 17.12 5.47 -3.04
C LEU A 51 17.63 4.05 -3.29
N ARG A 52 17.64 3.58 -4.54
CA ARG A 52 18.19 2.27 -4.91
C ARG A 52 19.70 2.22 -4.63
N ASN A 53 20.43 3.25 -5.07
CA ASN A 53 21.88 3.35 -4.84
C ASN A 53 22.21 3.40 -3.35
N TYR A 54 21.49 4.22 -2.58
CA TYR A 54 21.67 4.31 -1.13
C TYR A 54 21.43 2.97 -0.41
N LYS A 55 20.41 2.21 -0.83
CA LYS A 55 20.17 0.87 -0.29
C LYS A 55 21.30 -0.10 -0.61
N GLN A 56 21.86 -0.05 -1.82
CA GLN A 56 23.00 -0.88 -2.20
C GLN A 56 24.26 -0.52 -1.38
N GLU A 57 24.53 0.77 -1.16
CA GLU A 57 25.63 1.22 -0.30
C GLU A 57 25.44 0.73 1.14
N ILE A 58 24.24 0.90 1.72
CA ILE A 58 23.95 0.40 3.06
C ILE A 58 24.18 -1.11 3.15
N GLU A 59 23.67 -1.87 2.20
CA GLU A 59 23.79 -3.34 2.21
C GLU A 59 25.24 -3.79 2.01
N HIS A 60 26.05 -3.02 1.27
CA HIS A 60 27.49 -3.25 1.14
C HIS A 60 28.22 -3.10 2.48
N TRP A 61 27.93 -2.04 3.24
CA TRP A 61 28.56 -1.79 4.53
C TRP A 61 27.98 -2.65 5.67
N TYR A 62 26.69 -2.99 5.59
CA TYR A 62 25.94 -3.71 6.62
C TYR A 62 25.09 -4.83 6.00
N PRO A 63 25.71 -5.98 5.70
CA PRO A 63 25.00 -7.09 5.07
C PRO A 63 23.77 -7.55 5.89
N GLY A 64 22.64 -7.71 5.22
CA GLY A 64 21.36 -8.17 5.76
C GLY A 64 20.54 -7.08 6.46
N ILE A 65 21.01 -5.83 6.54
CA ILE A 65 20.26 -4.78 7.24
C ILE A 65 18.98 -4.38 6.50
N CYS A 66 19.02 -4.24 5.17
CA CYS A 66 17.84 -3.89 4.39
C CYS A 66 16.78 -4.98 4.51
N VAL A 67 17.21 -6.24 4.49
CA VAL A 67 16.35 -7.42 4.68
C VAL A 67 15.66 -7.40 6.05
N ASN A 68 16.41 -7.07 7.10
CA ASN A 68 15.89 -7.02 8.47
C ASN A 68 14.90 -5.87 8.66
N VAL A 69 15.20 -4.70 8.09
CA VAL A 69 14.29 -3.53 8.12
C VAL A 69 12.99 -3.84 7.37
N ASP A 70 13.07 -4.44 6.19
CA ASP A 70 11.90 -4.82 5.40
C ASP A 70 11.04 -5.87 6.12
N PHE A 71 11.67 -6.85 6.76
CA PHE A 71 11.00 -7.84 7.59
C PHE A 71 10.29 -7.20 8.79
N ALA A 72 10.99 -6.33 9.53
CA ALA A 72 10.44 -5.64 10.69
C ALA A 72 9.23 -4.76 10.32
N ASN A 73 9.36 -4.00 9.23
CA ASN A 73 8.28 -3.18 8.69
C ASN A 73 7.06 -4.01 8.32
N ARG A 74 7.25 -5.17 7.69
CA ARG A 74 6.14 -6.07 7.34
C ARG A 74 5.48 -6.67 8.58
N CYS A 75 6.26 -7.11 9.56
CA CYS A 75 5.73 -7.68 10.80
C CYS A 75 4.94 -6.64 11.59
N SER A 76 5.44 -5.41 11.70
CA SER A 76 4.79 -4.32 12.44
C SER A 76 3.54 -3.81 11.69
N LYS A 77 3.65 -3.50 10.39
CA LYS A 77 2.55 -2.87 9.63
C LYS A 77 1.52 -3.87 9.11
N SER A 78 1.98 -4.91 8.42
CA SER A 78 1.10 -5.87 7.77
C SER A 78 0.56 -6.90 8.76
N TYR A 79 1.38 -7.37 9.69
CA TYR A 79 0.98 -8.43 10.63
C TYR A 79 0.63 -7.91 12.03
N ARG A 80 0.90 -6.63 12.33
CA ARG A 80 0.60 -5.99 13.63
C ARG A 80 1.24 -6.71 14.82
N ILE A 81 2.43 -7.25 14.60
CA ILE A 81 3.22 -7.93 15.62
C ILE A 81 3.92 -6.88 16.48
N LYS A 82 3.95 -7.10 17.80
CA LYS A 82 4.61 -6.20 18.73
C LYS A 82 6.13 -6.18 18.51
N ASP A 83 6.74 -5.03 18.71
CA ASP A 83 8.16 -4.83 18.46
C ASP A 83 9.06 -5.75 19.31
N GLU A 84 8.65 -6.13 20.52
CA GLU A 84 9.43 -7.06 21.35
C GLU A 84 9.56 -8.43 20.69
N ILE A 85 8.48 -8.91 20.05
CA ILE A 85 8.46 -10.19 19.33
C ILE A 85 9.32 -10.06 18.06
N ILE A 86 9.20 -8.94 17.33
CA ILE A 86 9.99 -8.69 16.12
C ILE A 86 11.49 -8.71 16.43
N LYS A 87 11.93 -8.05 17.51
CA LYS A 87 13.33 -8.07 17.96
C LYS A 87 13.83 -9.48 18.25
N GLN A 88 13.01 -10.30 18.91
CA GLN A 88 13.36 -11.70 19.17
C GLN A 88 13.49 -12.52 17.88
N LEU A 89 12.56 -12.34 16.94
CA LEU A 89 12.59 -12.99 15.63
C LEU A 89 13.79 -12.57 14.78
N LEU A 90 14.20 -11.31 14.87
CA LEU A 90 15.38 -10.79 14.17
C LEU A 90 16.67 -11.45 14.69
N ASN A 91 16.72 -11.71 16.00
CA ASN A 91 17.80 -12.43 16.68
C ASN A 91 17.75 -13.96 16.49
N GLY A 92 16.86 -14.47 15.62
CA GLY A 92 16.72 -15.89 15.33
C GLY A 92 16.03 -16.71 16.43
N LYS A 93 15.47 -16.06 17.45
CA LYS A 93 14.70 -16.74 18.50
C LYS A 93 13.32 -17.13 17.98
N ARG A 94 12.80 -18.24 18.51
CA ARG A 94 11.40 -18.63 18.32
C ARG A 94 10.58 -18.07 19.47
N VAL A 95 9.38 -17.60 19.17
CA VAL A 95 8.48 -16.99 20.16
C VAL A 95 7.16 -17.74 20.13
N VAL A 96 6.68 -18.15 21.30
CA VAL A 96 5.35 -18.77 21.43
C VAL A 96 4.32 -17.66 21.64
N CYS A 97 3.28 -17.67 20.82
CA CYS A 97 2.22 -16.68 20.81
C CYS A 97 0.87 -17.37 20.84
N SER A 98 -0.02 -16.88 21.71
CA SER A 98 -1.42 -17.29 21.77
C SER A 98 -2.32 -16.06 21.66
N GLY A 99 -3.54 -16.25 21.17
CA GLY A 99 -4.57 -15.22 21.05
C GLY A 99 -4.94 -14.91 19.60
N GLN A 100 -5.60 -13.77 19.40
CA GLN A 100 -6.12 -13.39 18.09
C GLN A 100 -5.03 -12.73 17.23
N PHE A 101 -4.74 -13.34 16.10
CA PHE A 101 -3.91 -12.77 15.05
C PHE A 101 -4.80 -12.17 13.96
N ARG A 102 -4.65 -10.89 13.67
CA ARG A 102 -5.43 -10.20 12.63
C ARG A 102 -4.51 -9.36 11.74
N PRO A 103 -3.96 -9.95 10.66
CA PRO A 103 -3.16 -9.21 9.73
C PRO A 103 -4.01 -8.16 8.98
N MET A 104 -3.36 -7.09 8.53
CA MET A 104 -4.01 -5.96 7.90
C MET A 104 -4.73 -6.38 6.62
N GLY A 105 -6.00 -5.96 6.50
CA GLY A 105 -6.86 -6.32 5.37
C GLY A 105 -7.69 -7.59 5.60
N GLU A 106 -7.41 -8.40 6.63
CA GLU A 106 -8.25 -9.55 6.98
C GLU A 106 -9.42 -9.15 7.87
N LYS A 107 -10.62 -9.60 7.50
CA LYS A 107 -11.84 -9.39 8.28
C LYS A 107 -11.97 -10.41 9.41
N VAL A 108 -11.57 -11.65 9.14
CA VAL A 108 -11.68 -12.77 10.07
C VAL A 108 -10.35 -12.95 10.80
N PRO A 109 -10.31 -12.84 12.15
CA PRO A 109 -9.10 -13.12 12.91
C PRO A 109 -8.78 -14.62 12.89
N PHE A 110 -7.50 -14.93 13.02
CA PHE A 110 -6.98 -16.28 13.22
C PHE A 110 -6.77 -16.48 14.72
N GLU A 111 -7.30 -17.57 15.26
CA GLU A 111 -7.00 -17.95 16.64
C GLU A 111 -5.69 -18.73 16.64
N LEU A 112 -4.72 -18.23 17.39
CA LEU A 112 -3.45 -18.89 17.64
C LEU A 112 -3.51 -19.55 19.00
N ASP A 113 -3.28 -20.86 19.03
CA ASP A 113 -3.10 -21.63 20.25
C ASP A 113 -1.65 -22.13 20.32
N ASN A 114 -0.87 -21.55 21.24
CA ASN A 114 0.54 -21.87 21.46
C ASN A 114 1.37 -21.88 20.16
N ALA A 115 1.05 -20.97 19.25
CA ALA A 115 1.65 -20.93 17.93
C ALA A 115 3.09 -20.44 18.01
N VAL A 116 3.99 -21.15 17.32
CA VAL A 116 5.42 -20.86 17.31
C VAL A 116 5.75 -19.95 16.15
N PHE A 117 6.11 -18.71 16.47
CA PHE A 117 6.63 -17.75 15.50
C PHE A 117 8.12 -17.98 15.31
N SER A 118 8.55 -18.02 14.05
CA SER A 118 9.96 -18.12 13.68
C SER A 118 10.23 -17.31 12.42
N SER A 119 11.49 -16.92 12.23
CA SER A 119 11.93 -16.25 11.00
C SER A 119 12.91 -17.15 10.24
N LYS A 120 12.81 -17.17 8.91
CA LYS A 120 13.76 -17.87 8.05
C LYS A 120 14.17 -16.99 6.88
N ILE A 121 15.44 -17.07 6.50
CA ILE A 121 15.94 -16.44 5.27
C ILE A 121 15.75 -17.46 4.15
N THR A 122 14.93 -17.15 3.15
CA THR A 122 14.44 -18.08 2.12
C THR A 122 15.20 -18.01 0.78
N SER A 123 16.35 -17.32 0.73
CA SER A 123 17.18 -16.97 -0.45
C SER A 123 16.79 -15.67 -1.17
N LYS A 124 17.81 -14.97 -1.69
CA LYS A 124 17.78 -13.59 -2.26
C LYS A 124 17.15 -12.55 -1.34
N ASP A 125 17.80 -12.32 -0.19
CA ASP A 125 17.54 -11.12 0.62
C ASP A 125 16.11 -11.02 1.15
N HIS A 126 15.49 -12.18 1.41
CA HIS A 126 14.17 -12.25 1.98
C HIS A 126 14.14 -13.03 3.28
N ARG A 127 13.78 -12.34 4.35
CA ARG A 127 13.40 -12.94 5.63
C ARG A 127 11.88 -13.03 5.70
N THR A 128 11.39 -14.24 5.95
CA THR A 128 9.95 -14.56 6.01
C THR A 128 9.55 -14.93 7.43
N LEU A 129 8.30 -14.59 7.77
CA LEU A 129 7.67 -14.99 9.04
C LEU A 129 6.98 -16.34 8.82
N LEU A 130 7.24 -17.26 9.73
CA LEU A 130 6.63 -18.58 9.79
C LEU A 130 5.84 -18.71 11.08
N ILE A 131 4.62 -19.25 11.00
CA ILE A 131 3.80 -19.63 12.15
C ILE A 131 3.65 -21.14 12.09
N ASN A 132 4.09 -21.84 13.14
CA ASN A 132 4.09 -23.31 13.19
C ASN A 132 4.83 -23.97 12.01
N GLY A 133 5.80 -23.28 11.42
CA GLY A 133 6.56 -23.75 10.25
C GLY A 133 5.91 -23.45 8.90
N GLU A 134 4.71 -22.87 8.88
CA GLU A 134 4.01 -22.45 7.65
C GLU A 134 4.21 -20.96 7.36
N LEU A 135 4.27 -20.60 6.08
CA LEU A 135 4.36 -19.20 5.67
C LEU A 135 3.06 -18.47 5.99
N VAL A 136 3.17 -17.30 6.63
CA VAL A 136 1.99 -16.48 6.96
C VAL A 136 1.17 -16.11 5.73
N ALA A 137 1.82 -15.91 4.58
CA ALA A 137 1.13 -15.65 3.32
C ALA A 137 0.20 -16.80 2.91
N ASP A 138 0.65 -18.04 3.10
CA ASP A 138 -0.13 -19.24 2.76
C ASP A 138 -1.28 -19.46 3.75
N ILE A 139 -1.02 -19.25 5.05
CA ILE A 139 -2.06 -19.29 6.09
C ILE A 139 -3.19 -18.29 5.76
N ILE A 140 -2.83 -17.06 5.38
CA ILE A 140 -3.80 -16.03 5.00
C ILE A 140 -4.60 -16.45 3.77
N LYS A 141 -3.92 -16.94 2.73
CA LYS A 141 -4.56 -17.41 1.50
C LYS A 141 -5.56 -18.53 1.78
N ASN A 142 -5.12 -19.56 2.50
CA ASN A 142 -5.93 -20.72 2.84
C ASN A 142 -7.18 -20.32 3.64
N ARG A 143 -7.05 -19.42 4.62
CA ARG A 143 -8.21 -18.97 5.40
C ARG A 143 -9.21 -18.17 4.57
N ARG A 144 -8.76 -17.34 3.64
CA ARG A 144 -9.65 -16.63 2.71
C ARG A 144 -10.43 -17.60 1.85
N GLU A 145 -9.78 -18.64 1.34
CA GLU A 145 -10.42 -19.69 0.55
C GLU A 145 -11.45 -20.46 1.38
N GLN A 146 -11.10 -20.88 2.60
CA GLN A 146 -12.01 -21.54 3.52
C GLN A 146 -13.24 -20.66 3.84
N TRP A 147 -13.02 -19.39 4.17
CA TRP A 147 -14.12 -18.45 4.46
C TRP A 147 -15.04 -18.23 3.25
N ASN A 148 -14.47 -18.20 2.04
CA ASN A 148 -15.25 -18.12 0.80
C ASN A 148 -16.15 -19.34 0.59
N LEU A 149 -15.65 -20.53 0.88
CA LEU A 149 -16.42 -21.78 0.77
C LEU A 149 -17.53 -21.85 1.81
N GLU A 150 -17.22 -21.58 3.08
CA GLU A 150 -18.19 -21.54 4.19
C GLU A 150 -19.37 -20.60 3.86
N ARG A 151 -19.07 -19.40 3.34
CA ARG A 151 -20.11 -18.44 2.92
C ARG A 151 -21.00 -18.99 1.80
N LYS A 152 -20.40 -19.56 0.75
CA LYS A 152 -21.15 -20.12 -0.38
C LYS A 152 -22.06 -21.27 0.06
N MET A 153 -21.58 -22.13 0.94
CA MET A 153 -22.38 -23.23 1.50
C MET A 153 -23.55 -22.71 2.33
N LYS A 154 -23.32 -21.70 3.17
CA LYS A 154 -24.37 -21.07 3.96
C LYS A 154 -25.46 -20.44 3.08
N GLU A 155 -25.06 -19.66 2.07
CA GLU A 155 -26.01 -19.06 1.13
C GLU A 155 -26.81 -20.12 0.33
N ALA A 156 -26.16 -21.23 -0.06
CA ALA A 156 -26.83 -22.32 -0.75
C ALA A 156 -27.86 -23.03 0.15
N MET A 157 -27.51 -23.27 1.42
CA MET A 157 -28.41 -23.85 2.42
C MET A 157 -29.61 -22.92 2.69
N GLU A 158 -29.37 -21.61 2.86
CA GLU A 158 -30.43 -20.62 3.03
C GLU A 158 -31.38 -20.56 1.82
N ARG A 159 -30.84 -20.65 0.59
CA ARG A 159 -31.64 -20.74 -0.63
C ARG A 159 -32.47 -22.03 -0.67
N ALA A 160 -31.88 -23.17 -0.37
CA ALA A 160 -32.59 -24.46 -0.35
C ALA A 160 -33.71 -24.47 0.69
N GLN A 161 -33.48 -23.90 1.87
CA GLN A 161 -34.52 -23.74 2.89
C GLN A 161 -35.67 -22.86 2.40
N ARG A 162 -35.39 -21.71 1.78
CA ARG A 162 -36.43 -20.84 1.20
C ARG A 162 -37.27 -21.54 0.14
N VAL A 163 -36.64 -22.34 -0.73
CA VAL A 163 -37.36 -23.12 -1.75
C VAL A 163 -38.22 -24.21 -1.10
N SER A 164 -37.71 -24.92 -0.09
CA SER A 164 -38.49 -25.95 0.62
C SER A 164 -39.70 -25.39 1.37
N SER A 165 -39.59 -24.17 1.92
CA SER A 165 -40.69 -23.48 2.60
C SER A 165 -41.72 -22.90 1.63
N GLY A 166 -41.31 -22.53 0.41
CA GLY A 166 -42.21 -22.09 -0.66
C GLY A 166 -42.93 -23.23 -1.40
N MET A 167 -42.54 -24.48 -1.15
CA MET A 167 -43.12 -25.69 -1.75
C MET A 167 -44.15 -26.37 -0.81
N ARG A 168 -44.38 -25.81 0.38
CA ARG A 168 -45.57 -26.11 1.21
C ARG A 168 -46.70 -25.14 0.83
N MET A 169 -47.25 -25.29 -0.37
CA MET A 169 -48.64 -25.01 -0.77
C MET A 169 -48.87 -25.61 -2.15
#